data_AF-A0A511V849-F1
#
_entry.id   AF-A0A511V849-F1
#
_cell.length_a   1.000
_cell.length_b   1.000
_cell.length_c   1.000
_cell.angle_alpha   90.00
_cell.angle_beta   90.00
_cell.angle_gamma   90.00
#
_symmetry.space_group_name_H-M   'P 1'
#
loop_
_entity.id
_entity.type
_entity.pdbx_description
1 polymer ?
#
loop_
_entity_poly.entity_id
_entity_poly.type
_entity_poly.pdbx_seq_one_letter_code
_entity_poly.pdbx_strand_id
1 'polypeptide(L)' 'MKESQTCQRCHKKITEEDKDKVLCNRCKDVLEFGYPSFPSYPLEEYKTDAQEKKFSIPQL' A
#
# COMPACT_ATOMS: atom_id res chain seq x y z
N MET A 1 -18.11 19.46 -5.54
CA MET A 1 -18.92 18.23 -5.75
C MET A 1 -18.78 17.39 -4.50
N LYS A 2 -19.85 16.97 -3.83
CA LYS A 2 -19.75 16.07 -2.66
C LYS A 2 -19.53 14.66 -3.18
N GLU A 3 -18.29 14.21 -3.20
CA GLU A 3 -17.96 12.82 -3.55
C GLU A 3 -18.53 11.89 -2.47
N SER A 4 -19.49 11.07 -2.86
CA SER A 4 -20.06 10.05 -1.98
C SER A 4 -19.15 8.84 -2.02
N GLN A 5 -18.33 8.64 -0.99
CA GLN A 5 -17.46 7.46 -0.92
C GLN A 5 -18.30 6.19 -0.67
N THR A 6 -17.89 5.09 -1.31
CA THR A 6 -18.52 3.78 -1.13
C THR A 6 -17.45 2.76 -0.77
N CYS A 7 -17.81 1.78 0.06
CA CYS A 7 -16.90 0.69 0.39
C CYS A 7 -16.63 -0.15 -0.86
N GLN A 8 -15.37 -0.34 -1.23
CA GLN A 8 -14.96 -1.06 -2.44
C GLN A 8 -15.35 -2.54 -2.43
N ARG A 9 -15.54 -3.15 -1.25
CA ARG A 9 -15.83 -4.58 -1.13
C ARG A 9 -17.31 -4.91 -1.05
N CYS A 10 -18.11 -4.11 -0.35
CA CYS A 10 -19.53 -4.38 -0.15
C CYS A 10 -20.47 -3.34 -0.77
N HIS A 11 -19.91 -2.33 -1.45
CA HIS A 11 -20.59 -1.24 -2.15
C HIS A 11 -21.60 -0.46 -1.28
N LYS A 12 -21.48 -0.55 0.05
CA LYS A 12 -22.27 0.27 0.97
C LYS A 12 -21.80 1.72 0.87
N LYS A 13 -22.74 2.66 0.84
CA LYS A 13 -22.47 4.09 0.99
C LYS A 13 -21.87 4.38 2.36
N ILE A 14 -20.77 5.12 2.38
CA ILE A 14 -20.09 5.58 3.60
C ILE A 14 -20.77 6.88 4.00
N THR A 15 -21.27 6.94 5.24
CA THR A 15 -21.85 8.17 5.82
C THR A 15 -20.75 9.05 6.39
N GLU A 16 -21.05 10.32 6.68
CA GLU A 16 -20.07 11.24 7.30
C GLU A 16 -19.46 10.65 8.59
N GLU A 17 -20.25 9.91 9.38
CA GLU A 17 -19.82 9.23 10.61
C GLU A 17 -18.82 8.07 10.39
N ASP A 18 -18.72 7.57 9.16
CA ASP A 18 -17.85 6.47 8.78
C ASP A 18 -16.59 6.96 8.04
N LYS A 19 -16.48 8.25 7.74
CA LYS A 19 -15.30 8.83 7.09
C LYS A 19 -14.07 8.81 7.98
N ASP A 20 -14.25 9.05 9.28
CA ASP A 20 -13.15 9.03 10.25
C ASP A 20 -12.76 7.61 10.68
N LYS A 21 -13.40 6.57 10.09
CA LYS A 21 -13.15 5.17 10.44
C LYS A 21 -12.28 4.51 9.40
N VAL A 22 -11.26 3.82 9.89
CA VAL A 22 -10.36 3.01 9.07
C VAL A 22 -11.08 1.80 8.46
N LEU A 23 -12.16 1.32 9.08
CA LEU A 23 -12.86 0.09 8.70
C LEU A 23 -14.32 0.32 8.36
N CYS A 24 -14.81 -0.41 7.35
CA CYS A 24 -16.21 -0.47 7.00
C CYS A 24 -16.99 -1.18 8.10
N ASN A 25 -18.05 -0.56 8.63
CA ASN A 25 -18.85 -1.18 9.70
C ASN A 25 -19.48 -2.53 9.32
N ARG A 26 -19.77 -2.75 8.03
CA ARG A 26 -20.49 -3.93 7.53
C ARG A 26 -19.56 -5.10 7.27
N CYS A 27 -18.60 -4.94 6.37
CA CYS A 27 -17.70 -6.01 5.96
C CYS A 27 -16.38 -6.03 6.72
N LYS A 28 -16.15 -5.07 7.64
CA LYS A 28 -14.92 -4.90 8.42
C LYS A 28 -13.66 -4.78 7.56
N ASP A 29 -13.84 -4.37 6.31
CA ASP A 29 -12.74 -4.15 5.37
C ASP A 29 -12.22 -2.72 5.48
N VAL A 30 -10.97 -2.50 5.07
CA VAL A 30 -10.31 -1.21 5.18
C VAL A 30 -10.92 -0.21 4.19
N LEU A 31 -11.29 0.98 4.67
CA LEU A 31 -11.83 2.08 3.85
C LEU A 31 -10.73 2.96 3.25
N GLU A 32 -9.65 3.19 4.02
CA GLU A 32 -8.49 3.95 3.56
C GLU A 32 -7.36 3.01 3.13
N PHE A 33 -7.10 2.94 1.83
CA PHE A 33 -5.91 2.29 1.30
C PHE A 33 -4.80 3.34 1.13
N GLY A 34 -4.02 3.55 2.17
CA GLY A 34 -2.82 4.38 2.14
C GLY A 34 -1.60 3.56 2.52
N TYR A 35 -0.54 3.64 1.74
CA TYR A 35 0.77 3.27 2.28
C TYR A 35 1.09 4.30 3.38
N PRO A 36 1.53 3.87 4.57
CA PRO A 36 2.03 4.82 5.55
C PRO A 36 3.11 5.67 4.87
N SER A 37 3.13 6.97 5.14
CA SER A 37 4.13 7.86 4.57
C SER A 37 5.50 7.37 5.00
N PHE A 38 6.20 6.67 4.10
CA PHE A 38 7.56 6.22 4.36
C PHE A 38 8.50 7.42 4.17
N PRO A 39 9.49 7.61 5.06
CA PRO A 39 10.58 8.52 4.77
C PRO A 39 11.23 8.11 3.45
N SER A 40 11.39 9.06 2.53
CA SER A 40 12.12 8.80 1.30
C SER A 40 13.60 8.65 1.65
N TYR A 41 14.16 7.47 1.42
CA TYR A 41 15.60 7.26 1.48
C TYR A 41 16.20 7.52 0.09
N PRO A 42 17.30 8.28 0.00
CA PRO A 42 18.01 8.43 -1.27
C PRO A 42 18.55 7.06 -1.71
N LEU A 43 18.28 6.69 -2.96
CA LEU A 43 18.87 5.49 -3.55
C LEU A 43 20.29 5.83 -4.00
N GLU A 44 21.27 5.09 -3.48
CA GLU A 44 22.63 5.13 -4.01
C GLU A 44 22.66 4.28 -5.28
N GLU A 45 22.77 4.94 -6.43
CA GLU A 45 23.07 4.26 -7.69
C GLU A 45 24.53 3.79 -7.64
N TYR A 46 24.75 2.55 -7.23
CA TYR A 46 26.04 1.90 -7.42
C TYR A 46 26.25 1.76 -8.93
N LYS A 47 27.20 2.53 -9.48
CA LYS A 47 27.71 2.29 -10.82
C LYS A 47 28.18 0.84 -10.86
N THR A 48 27.50 0.01 -11.62
CA THR A 48 27.94 -1.35 -11.91
C THR A 48 29.17 -1.26 -12.81
N ASP A 49 30.33 -0.94 -12.24
CA ASP A 49 31.56 -1.55 -12.73
C ASP A 49 31.42 -3.03 -12.35
N ALA A 50 31.09 -3.85 -13.34
CA ALA A 50 30.73 -5.24 -13.20
C ALA A 50 31.81 -6.04 -12.46
N GLN A 51 31.75 -6.06 -11.12
CA GLN A 51 32.33 -7.15 -10.34
C GLN A 51 31.25 -8.21 -10.23
N GLU A 52 31.19 -9.05 -11.26
CA GLU A 52 30.48 -10.33 -11.25
C GLU A 52 31.04 -11.19 -10.09
N LYS A 53 30.52 -10.98 -8.88
CA LYS A 53 30.66 -11.97 -7.81
C LYS A 53 29.81 -13.15 -8.24
N LYS A 54 30.44 -14.13 -8.89
CA LYS A 54 29.86 -15.43 -9.20
C LYS A 54 29.43 -16.07 -7.88
N PHE A 55 28.17 -15.88 -7.51
CA PHE A 55 27.53 -16.69 -6.50
C PHE A 55 27.27 -18.05 -7.13
N SER A 56 28.13 -19.02 -6.82
CA SER A 56 27.83 -20.43 -7.08
C SER A 56 26.71 -20.84 -6.15
N ILE A 57 25.49 -20.97 -6.69
CA ILE A 57 24.36 -21.58 -6.00
C ILE A 57 24.63 -23.09 -5.94
N PRO A 58 24.75 -23.73 -4.77
CA PRO A 58 24.82 -25.18 -4.71
C PRO A 58 23.49 -25.77 -5.16
N GLN A 59 23.52 -26.63 -6.18
CA GLN A 59 22.38 -27.42 -6.62
C GLN A 59 22.15 -28.54 -5.60
N LEU A 60 20.89 -28.67 -5.14
CA LEU A 60 20.38 -29.81 -4.38
C LEU A 60 20.06 -30.97 -5.33
#